data_AF-A0A6A6YV51-F1
#
_entry.id   AF-A0A6A6YV51-F1
#
_cell.length_a   1.000
_cell.length_b   1.000
_cell.length_c   1.000
_cell.angle_alpha   90.00
_cell.angle_beta   90.00
_cell.angle_gamma   90.00
#
_symmetry.space_group_name_H-M   'P 1'
#
loop_
_entity.id
_entity.type
_entity.pdbx_description
1 polymer ?
#
loop_
_entity_poly.entity_id
_entity_poly.type
_entity_poly.pdbx_seq_one_letter_code
_entity_poly.pdbx_strand_id
1 'polypeptide(L)'
;MILSTAIIFALIASISAAPAPAPINNPPLLVTIQLANDVTGLNVAKQIPADRSAQMVRDTFADTAIDTKNPSGQSEFLVSSAQLTQFPQGVSCFMADGNDRFGFLTTENTFVDLDCDLGSLGLQNLVNTIIRCNVSMN
;
A
#
# COMPACT_ATOMS: atom_id res chain seq x y z
N MET A 1 59.90 -49.70 -37.32
CA MET A 1 60.44 -48.66 -36.41
C MET A 1 60.21 -47.35 -37.13
N ILE A 2 59.24 -46.51 -36.77
CA ILE A 2 59.19 -45.70 -35.54
C ILE A 2 57.70 -45.47 -35.17
N LEU A 3 57.40 -45.60 -33.87
CA LEU A 3 56.12 -45.27 -33.21
C LEU A 3 55.81 -43.77 -33.34
N SER A 4 54.55 -43.38 -33.51
CA SER A 4 54.12 -42.00 -33.22
C SER A 4 52.72 -42.02 -32.62
N THR A 5 52.68 -42.04 -31.29
CA THR A 5 51.49 -41.86 -30.46
C THR A 5 51.17 -40.36 -30.36
N ALA A 6 50.04 -39.92 -30.90
CA ALA A 6 49.53 -38.57 -30.70
C ALA A 6 48.87 -38.45 -29.33
N ILE A 7 49.42 -37.62 -28.46
CA ILE A 7 48.83 -37.28 -27.14
C ILE A 7 47.87 -36.11 -27.36
N ILE A 8 46.57 -36.34 -27.18
CA ILE A 8 45.55 -35.30 -27.23
C ILE A 8 45.35 -34.77 -25.81
N PHE A 9 45.83 -33.55 -25.54
CA PHE A 9 45.53 -32.82 -24.30
C PHE A 9 44.11 -32.24 -24.39
N ALA A 10 43.16 -32.82 -23.63
CA ALA A 10 41.84 -32.21 -23.44
C ALA A 10 41.93 -31.16 -22.32
N LEU A 11 41.85 -29.87 -22.68
CA LEU A 11 41.67 -28.79 -21.71
C LEU A 11 40.20 -28.77 -21.25
N ILE A 12 39.95 -29.14 -20.00
CA ILE A 12 38.65 -29.01 -19.35
C ILE A 12 38.62 -27.62 -18.71
N ALA A 13 38.00 -26.65 -19.37
CA ALA A 13 37.76 -25.33 -18.80
C ALA A 13 36.56 -25.41 -17.84
N SER A 14 36.81 -25.46 -16.55
CA SER A 14 35.79 -25.34 -15.51
C SER A 14 35.37 -23.88 -15.36
N ILE A 15 34.26 -23.50 -16.00
CA ILE A 15 33.56 -22.24 -15.73
C ILE A 15 32.89 -22.33 -14.35
N SER A 16 33.54 -21.75 -13.34
CA SER A 16 32.91 -21.49 -12.05
C SER A 16 31.92 -20.34 -12.23
N ALA A 17 30.64 -20.67 -12.39
CA ALA A 17 29.57 -19.68 -12.27
C ALA A 17 29.44 -19.31 -10.80
N ALA A 18 29.97 -18.15 -10.40
CA ALA A 18 29.66 -17.59 -9.10
C ALA A 18 28.13 -17.32 -9.05
N PRO A 19 27.43 -17.71 -7.97
CA PRO A 19 26.02 -17.38 -7.82
C PRO A 19 25.86 -15.87 -7.82
N ALA A 20 24.95 -15.37 -8.67
CA ALA A 20 24.60 -13.96 -8.68
C ALA A 20 24.12 -13.56 -7.27
N PRO A 21 24.49 -12.35 -6.77
CA PRO A 21 23.95 -11.86 -5.51
C PRO A 21 22.43 -11.92 -5.55
N ALA A 22 21.82 -12.60 -4.57
CA ALA A 22 20.37 -12.57 -4.42
C ALA A 22 19.91 -11.12 -4.22
N PRO A 23 18.84 -10.67 -4.89
CA PRO A 23 18.26 -9.37 -4.62
C PRO A 23 17.93 -9.26 -3.13
N ILE A 24 18.44 -8.23 -2.47
CA ILE A 24 18.03 -7.90 -1.10
C ILE A 24 16.64 -7.27 -1.20
N ASN A 25 15.60 -8.11 -1.26
CA ASN A 25 14.21 -7.68 -1.18
C ASN A 25 13.89 -7.40 0.29
N ASN A 26 14.19 -6.19 0.77
CA ASN A 26 13.59 -5.74 2.01
C ASN A 26 12.08 -5.63 1.79
N PRO A 27 11.24 -6.33 2.59
CA PRO A 27 9.79 -6.21 2.45
C PRO A 27 9.38 -4.75 2.67
N PRO A 28 8.39 -4.24 1.91
CA PRO A 28 7.91 -2.88 2.12
C PRO A 28 7.36 -2.74 3.53
N LEU A 29 7.65 -1.60 4.17
CA LEU A 29 7.02 -1.26 5.44
C LEU A 29 5.51 -1.12 5.22
N LEU A 30 4.73 -1.74 6.10
CA LEU A 30 3.27 -1.73 6.03
C LEU A 30 2.69 -0.80 7.08
N VAL A 31 1.55 -0.21 6.73
CA VAL A 31 0.77 0.69 7.57
C VAL A 31 -0.66 0.19 7.55
N THR A 32 -1.30 0.09 8.71
CA THR A 32 -2.71 -0.25 8.81
C THR A 32 -3.51 1.04 8.92
N ILE A 33 -4.35 1.30 7.90
CA ILE A 33 -5.36 2.35 7.92
C ILE A 33 -6.72 1.73 8.19
N GLN A 34 -7.41 2.27 9.19
CA GLN A 34 -8.82 2.03 9.44
C GLN A 34 -9.65 3.17 8.83
N LEU A 35 -10.72 2.81 8.12
CA LEU A 35 -11.76 3.71 7.69
C LEU A 35 -13.03 3.37 8.47
N ALA A 36 -13.77 4.40 8.89
CA ALA A 36 -15.01 4.23 9.65
C ALA A 36 -16.13 5.11 9.10
N ASN A 37 -17.35 4.65 9.29
CA ASN A 37 -18.59 5.36 9.04
C ASN A 37 -19.38 5.37 10.36
N ASP A 38 -19.29 6.47 11.08
CA ASP A 38 -19.86 6.60 12.43
C ASP A 38 -21.40 6.68 12.41
N VAL A 39 -22.01 7.00 11.27
CA VAL A 39 -23.46 7.00 11.06
C VAL A 39 -24.02 5.57 11.08
N THR A 40 -23.31 4.63 10.45
CA THR A 40 -23.73 3.23 10.33
C THR A 40 -23.05 2.29 11.33
N GLY A 41 -21.94 2.75 11.95
CA GLY A 41 -21.05 1.95 12.80
C GLY A 41 -20.10 1.02 12.02
N LEU A 42 -20.12 1.05 10.69
CA LEU A 42 -19.28 0.21 9.86
C LEU A 42 -17.84 0.71 9.87
N ASN A 43 -16.88 -0.19 10.01
CA ASN A 43 -15.46 0.13 9.93
C ASN A 43 -14.66 -1.04 9.35
N VAL A 44 -13.50 -0.73 8.78
CA VAL A 44 -12.58 -1.75 8.27
C VAL A 44 -11.15 -1.24 8.33
N ALA A 45 -10.22 -2.14 8.60
CA ALA A 45 -8.79 -1.87 8.55
C ALA A 45 -8.13 -2.63 7.39
N LYS A 46 -7.22 -1.97 6.66
CA LYS A 46 -6.40 -2.58 5.62
C LYS A 46 -4.94 -2.18 5.77
N GLN A 47 -4.06 -3.12 5.45
CA GLN A 47 -2.64 -2.85 5.34
C GLN A 47 -2.33 -2.28 3.95
N ILE A 48 -1.56 -1.20 3.93
CA ILE A 48 -1.06 -0.55 2.73
C ILE A 48 0.45 -0.34 2.84
N PRO A 49 1.19 -0.44 1.72
CA PRO A 49 2.62 -0.19 1.72
C PRO A 49 2.93 1.30 1.92
N ALA A 50 3.97 1.59 2.72
CA ALA A 50 4.52 2.93 2.90
C ALA A 50 5.69 3.22 1.95
N ASP A 51 5.52 2.89 0.68
CA ASP A 51 6.52 3.04 -0.39
C ASP A 51 6.17 4.15 -1.40
N ARG A 52 5.22 5.02 -1.05
CA ARG A 52 4.66 6.13 -1.86
C ARG A 52 3.76 5.67 -3.03
N SER A 53 3.53 4.38 -3.19
CA SER A 53 2.58 3.87 -4.18
C SER A 53 1.16 4.38 -3.90
N ALA A 54 0.40 4.64 -4.96
CA ALA A 54 -1.00 5.01 -4.85
C ALA A 54 -1.85 3.76 -4.65
N GLN A 55 -2.58 3.72 -3.55
CA GLN A 55 -3.54 2.67 -3.24
C GLN A 55 -4.95 3.22 -3.48
N MET A 56 -5.62 2.75 -4.53
CA MET A 56 -6.97 3.23 -4.84
C MET A 56 -7.96 2.61 -3.85
N VAL A 57 -8.77 3.45 -3.20
CA VAL A 57 -9.69 3.00 -2.14
C VAL A 57 -10.64 1.92 -2.65
N ARG A 58 -11.19 2.09 -3.86
CA ARG A 58 -12.11 1.11 -4.45
C ARG A 58 -11.49 -0.28 -4.63
N ASP A 59 -10.17 -0.36 -4.78
CA ASP A 59 -9.46 -1.62 -4.99
C ASP A 59 -9.00 -2.21 -3.64
N THR A 60 -8.45 -1.35 -2.76
CA THR A 60 -7.92 -1.76 -1.46
C THR A 60 -9.03 -2.21 -0.49
N PHE A 61 -10.20 -1.56 -0.56
CA PHE A 61 -11.31 -1.78 0.35
C PHE A 61 -12.53 -2.45 -0.31
N ALA A 62 -12.40 -2.94 -1.55
CA ALA A 62 -13.45 -3.75 -2.20
C ALA A 62 -13.91 -4.91 -1.31
N ASP A 63 -15.21 -5.25 -1.40
CA ASP A 63 -15.83 -6.38 -0.72
C ASP A 63 -15.70 -6.34 0.82
N THR A 64 -15.50 -5.15 1.37
CA THR A 64 -15.49 -4.93 2.82
C THR A 64 -16.83 -4.37 3.30
N ALA A 65 -17.00 -4.32 4.61
CA ALA A 65 -18.22 -3.77 5.22
C ALA A 65 -18.51 -2.32 4.81
N ILE A 66 -17.50 -1.52 4.46
CA ILE A 66 -17.68 -0.12 4.03
C ILE A 66 -17.95 0.02 2.52
N ASP A 67 -17.77 -1.05 1.73
CA ASP A 67 -18.13 -1.08 0.30
C ASP A 67 -19.64 -1.28 0.17
N THR A 68 -20.36 -0.17 0.28
CA THR A 68 -21.81 -0.15 0.08
C THR A 68 -22.14 -0.01 -1.40
N LYS A 69 -23.35 -0.41 -1.81
CA LYS A 69 -23.81 -0.20 -3.19
C LYS A 69 -24.88 0.88 -3.22
N ASN A 70 -24.73 1.82 -4.16
CA ASN A 70 -25.77 2.81 -4.44
C ASN A 70 -26.97 2.16 -5.15
N PRO A 71 -28.10 2.88 -5.35
CA PRO A 71 -29.29 2.34 -6.02
C PRO A 71 -29.04 1.85 -7.46
N SER A 72 -27.96 2.31 -8.10
CA SER A 72 -27.52 1.86 -9.43
C SER A 72 -26.57 0.65 -9.39
N GLY A 73 -26.30 0.10 -8.20
CA GLY A 73 -25.43 -1.06 -7.99
C GLY A 73 -23.93 -0.76 -8.01
N GLN A 74 -23.54 0.51 -7.97
CA GLN A 74 -22.13 0.91 -7.99
C GLN A 74 -21.58 1.05 -6.56
N SER A 75 -20.29 0.76 -6.37
CA SER A 75 -19.61 0.92 -5.09
C SER A 75 -19.59 2.36 -4.59
N GLU A 76 -19.89 2.54 -3.32
CA GLU A 76 -19.72 3.77 -2.56
C GLU A 76 -19.00 3.48 -1.24
N PHE A 77 -18.01 4.31 -0.95
CA PHE A 77 -17.18 4.21 0.25
C PHE A 77 -17.45 5.44 1.11
N LEU A 78 -18.62 5.47 1.71
CA LEU A 78 -19.07 6.57 2.56
C LEU A 78 -18.41 6.44 3.93
N VAL A 79 -17.52 7.36 4.27
CA VAL A 79 -16.75 7.32 5.52
C VAL A 79 -16.82 8.67 6.23
N SER A 80 -16.76 8.65 7.56
CA SER A 80 -16.66 9.84 8.40
C SER A 80 -15.25 10.08 8.90
N SER A 81 -14.43 9.03 9.07
CA SER A 81 -13.10 9.20 9.65
C SER A 81 -12.10 8.16 9.15
N ALA A 82 -10.82 8.47 9.36
CA ALA A 82 -9.74 7.55 9.13
C ALA A 82 -8.70 7.59 10.26
N GLN A 83 -8.08 6.43 10.52
CA GLN A 83 -7.12 6.28 11.60
C GLN A 83 -5.95 5.38 11.21
N LEU A 84 -4.74 5.76 11.63
CA LEU A 84 -3.58 4.88 11.68
C LEU A 84 -3.63 4.01 12.94
N THR A 85 -3.72 2.69 12.79
CA THR A 85 -3.85 1.75 13.92
C THR A 85 -2.60 0.90 14.14
N GLN A 86 -1.76 0.72 13.11
CA GLN A 86 -0.47 0.06 13.22
C GLN A 86 0.48 0.66 12.18
N PHE A 87 1.61 1.19 12.61
CA PHE A 87 2.52 1.92 11.73
C PHE A 87 3.93 2.02 12.32
N PRO A 88 4.97 2.08 11.47
CA PRO A 88 6.31 2.41 11.91
C PRO A 88 6.44 3.91 12.25
N GLN A 89 7.46 4.24 13.04
CA GLN A 89 7.84 5.63 13.31
C GLN A 89 8.20 6.38 12.02
N GLY A 90 7.90 7.68 11.97
CA GLY A 90 8.20 8.52 10.81
C GLY A 90 7.25 8.30 9.62
N VAL A 91 6.10 7.65 9.83
CA VAL A 91 5.06 7.51 8.81
C VAL A 91 4.38 8.86 8.53
N SER A 92 4.08 9.09 7.26
CA SER A 92 3.19 10.15 6.79
C SER A 92 2.34 9.60 5.65
N CYS A 93 1.03 9.75 5.78
CA CYS A 93 0.04 9.34 4.82
C CYS A 93 -0.87 10.53 4.47
N PHE A 94 -1.40 10.51 3.25
CA PHE A 94 -2.46 11.42 2.83
C PHE A 94 -3.41 10.73 1.88
N MET A 95 -4.60 11.29 1.78
CA MET A 95 -5.61 10.94 0.80
C MET A 95 -5.63 11.99 -0.30
N ALA A 96 -6.01 11.60 -1.51
CA ALA A 96 -6.19 12.56 -2.60
C ALA A 96 -7.30 12.16 -3.56
N ASP A 97 -8.02 13.16 -4.07
CA ASP A 97 -8.92 13.06 -5.21
C ASP A 97 -8.41 14.01 -6.30
N GLY A 98 -7.94 13.44 -7.41
CA GLY A 98 -7.20 14.20 -8.43
C GLY A 98 -5.96 14.89 -7.85
N ASN A 99 -5.95 16.23 -7.90
CA ASN A 99 -4.85 17.07 -7.39
C ASN A 99 -5.06 17.53 -5.95
N ASP A 100 -6.25 17.32 -5.39
CA ASP A 100 -6.62 17.82 -4.07
C ASP A 100 -6.23 16.80 -3.01
N ARG A 101 -5.35 17.20 -2.07
CA ARG A 101 -4.87 16.36 -0.97
C ARG A 101 -5.62 16.71 0.31
N PHE A 102 -6.01 15.68 1.04
CA PHE A 102 -6.74 15.77 2.31
C PHE A 102 -6.40 14.56 3.20
N GLY A 103 -7.02 14.45 4.37
CA GLY A 103 -6.90 13.24 5.19
C GLY A 103 -5.46 12.95 5.65
N PHE A 104 -4.76 13.97 6.15
CA PHE A 104 -3.35 13.84 6.54
C PHE A 104 -3.19 13.09 7.86
N LEU A 105 -2.43 12.01 7.81
CA LEU A 105 -2.15 11.15 8.96
C LEU A 105 -0.63 11.03 9.14
N THR A 106 -0.14 11.27 10.36
CA THR A 106 1.27 11.14 10.70
C THR A 106 1.46 10.30 11.96
N THR A 107 2.71 10.09 12.35
CA THR A 107 3.04 9.43 13.62
C THR A 107 2.44 10.17 14.83
N GLU A 108 2.36 11.49 14.75
CA GLU A 108 1.86 12.38 15.80
C GLU A 108 0.36 12.70 15.66
N ASN A 109 -0.18 12.61 14.44
CA ASN A 109 -1.59 12.81 14.16
C ASN A 109 -2.19 11.58 13.48
N THR A 110 -2.62 10.62 14.28
CA THR A 110 -3.05 9.30 13.81
C THR A 110 -4.52 9.23 13.45
N PHE A 111 -5.28 10.30 13.61
CA PHE A 111 -6.72 10.35 13.31
C PHE A 111 -7.02 11.57 12.46
N VAL A 112 -7.93 11.40 11.51
CA VAL A 112 -8.48 12.50 10.74
C VAL A 112 -9.98 12.32 10.60
N ASP A 113 -10.68 13.39 10.91
CA ASP A 113 -12.08 13.56 10.59
C ASP A 113 -12.21 13.94 9.11
N LEU A 114 -13.04 13.20 8.39
CA LEU A 114 -13.28 13.38 6.96
C LEU A 114 -14.64 14.01 6.70
N ASP A 115 -15.47 14.22 7.73
CA ASP A 115 -16.89 14.47 7.56
C ASP A 115 -17.30 15.96 7.61
N CYS A 116 -16.31 16.84 7.84
CA CYS A 116 -16.39 18.30 7.70
C CYS A 116 -17.74 18.91 8.16
N ASP A 117 -18.10 18.82 9.45
CA ASP A 117 -18.88 19.75 10.29
C ASP A 117 -20.03 20.61 9.67
N LEU A 118 -20.68 20.18 8.58
CA LEU A 118 -21.70 20.94 7.84
C LEU A 118 -23.03 20.19 7.75
N GLY A 119 -23.65 19.88 8.89
CA GLY A 119 -25.11 19.71 9.12
C GLY A 119 -25.91 18.65 8.31
N SER A 120 -25.37 18.16 7.20
CA SER A 120 -25.69 16.90 6.55
C SER A 120 -24.85 15.82 7.23
N LEU A 121 -25.16 14.53 7.07
CA LEU A 121 -24.50 13.42 7.78
C LEU A 121 -22.97 13.26 7.54
N GLY A 122 -22.31 14.25 6.94
CA GLY A 122 -20.86 14.44 6.87
C GLY A 122 -20.12 13.47 5.96
N LEU A 123 -20.69 12.32 5.65
CA LEU A 123 -19.94 11.23 5.00
C LEU A 123 -19.30 11.64 3.66
N GLN A 124 -17.98 11.45 3.58
CA GLN A 124 -17.20 11.61 2.38
C GLN A 124 -17.23 10.31 1.57
N ASN A 125 -17.57 10.38 0.27
CA ASN A 125 -17.41 9.24 -0.62
C ASN A 125 -15.97 9.16 -1.16
N LEU A 126 -15.27 8.08 -0.83
CA LEU A 126 -13.87 7.88 -1.22
C LEU A 126 -13.66 7.01 -2.48
N VAL A 127 -14.70 6.73 -3.26
CA VAL A 127 -14.60 5.79 -4.42
C VAL A 127 -13.49 6.14 -5.43
N ASN A 128 -13.21 7.43 -5.63
CA ASN A 128 -12.15 7.90 -6.54
C ASN A 128 -10.85 8.28 -5.81
N THR A 129 -10.81 8.11 -4.49
CA THR A 129 -9.68 8.52 -3.66
C THR A 129 -8.53 7.52 -3.76
N ILE A 130 -7.32 8.06 -3.76
CA ILE A 130 -6.10 7.30 -3.51
C ILE A 130 -5.59 7.59 -2.10
N ILE A 131 -4.95 6.59 -1.52
CA ILE A 131 -4.16 6.71 -0.29
C ILE A 131 -2.69 6.52 -0.66
N ARG A 132 -1.82 7.39 -0.14
CA ARG A 132 -0.37 7.25 -0.28
C ARG A 132 0.28 7.39 1.08
N CYS A 133 1.18 6.46 1.39
CA CYS A 133 1.97 6.48 2.61
C CYS A 133 3.46 6.45 2.31
N ASN A 134 4.24 7.08 3.18
CA ASN A 134 5.70 7.06 3.16
C ASN A 134 6.22 6.95 4.58
N VAL A 135 7.40 6.34 4.74
CA VAL A 135 8.18 6.42 5.98
C VAL A 135 9.45 7.19 5.68
N SER A 136 9.73 8.22 6.48
CA SER A 136 11.02 8.90 6.46
C SER A 136 11.84 8.41 7.64
N MET A 137 12.87 7.62 7.38
CA MET A 137 13.88 7.30 8.40
C MET A 137 14.76 8.55 8.57
N ASN A 138 14.74 9.14 9.75
CA ASN A 138 15.60 10.27 10.12
C ASN A 138 16.95 9.75 10.64
#